data_AF-A0A7H8MD00-F1
#
_entry.id   AF-A0A7H8MD00-F1
#
_cell.length_a   1.000
_cell.length_b   1.000
_cell.length_c   1.000
_cell.angle_alpha   90.00
_cell.angle_beta   90.00
_cell.angle_gamma   90.00
#
_symmetry.space_group_name_H-M   'P 1'
#
loop_
_entity.id
_entity.type
_entity.pdbx_description
1 polymer ?
#
loop_
_entity_poly.entity_id
_entity_poly.type
_entity_poly.pdbx_seq_one_letter_code
_entity_poly.pdbx_strand_id
1 'polypeptide(L)'
;MTDYRRAPAAARNDDQTADLASNLYEHVRQLNYATAGPPSLTLPGTAYTILGNLSAATYGLDQVLDQINHFFLRELQADRLGHDQAEDLADVLSRHVQALAEARQHARALCAALSDAQSAINAVHSRATRGREAPPTIETKPHVDDAGVAAAANDFPRPITDPTLLAPPPAGAQNRFLRTRRANTPEA
;
A
#
# COMPACT_ATOMS: atom_id res chain seq x y z
N MET A 1 -15.79 -23.87 -7.18
CA MET A 1 -16.92 -23.11 -6.63
C MET A 1 -16.43 -21.69 -6.43
N THR A 2 -16.73 -20.83 -7.38
CA THR A 2 -16.30 -19.43 -7.34
C THR A 2 -17.23 -18.68 -6.40
N ASP A 3 -16.74 -18.33 -5.21
CA ASP A 3 -17.39 -17.34 -4.37
C ASP A 3 -17.34 -16.00 -5.12
N TYR A 4 -18.41 -15.73 -5.88
CA TYR A 4 -18.74 -14.38 -6.28
C TYR A 4 -18.96 -13.61 -4.99
N ARG A 5 -17.92 -12.90 -4.53
CA ARG A 5 -18.03 -11.87 -3.51
C ARG A 5 -19.07 -10.87 -4.01
N ARG A 6 -20.33 -11.09 -3.63
CA ARG A 6 -21.45 -10.24 -3.99
C ARG A 6 -21.04 -8.82 -3.64
N ALA A 7 -20.98 -7.94 -4.64
CA ALA A 7 -20.82 -6.53 -4.36
C ALA A 7 -21.87 -6.14 -3.32
N PRO A 8 -21.50 -5.46 -2.22
CA PRO A 8 -22.48 -5.04 -1.24
C PRO A 8 -23.58 -4.27 -1.97
N ALA A 9 -24.83 -4.65 -1.72
CA ALA A 9 -25.96 -3.97 -2.34
C ALA A 9 -25.90 -2.49 -1.96
N ALA A 10 -26.06 -1.59 -2.93
CA ALA A 10 -26.16 -0.17 -2.66
C ALA A 10 -27.27 0.07 -1.62
N ALA A 11 -27.02 0.97 -0.66
CA ALA A 11 -28.05 1.41 0.29
C ALA A 11 -29.28 1.88 -0.49
N ARG A 12 -30.46 1.44 -0.06
CA ARG A 12 -31.72 1.66 -0.79
C ARG A 12 -32.50 2.88 -0.29
N ASN A 13 -32.06 3.48 0.83
CA ASN A 13 -32.63 4.67 1.44
C ASN A 13 -31.61 5.35 2.37
N ASP A 14 -32.01 6.49 2.93
CA ASP A 14 -31.18 7.33 3.78
C ASP A 14 -30.79 6.63 5.08
N ASP A 15 -31.72 5.90 5.71
CA ASP A 15 -31.45 5.15 6.95
C ASP A 15 -30.34 4.11 6.75
N GLN A 16 -30.42 3.33 5.66
CA GLN A 16 -29.37 2.36 5.32
C GLN A 16 -28.04 3.04 4.98
N THR A 17 -28.07 4.26 4.45
CA THR A 17 -26.86 5.04 4.17
C THR A 17 -26.22 5.54 5.46
N ALA A 18 -27.03 6.00 6.42
CA ALA A 18 -26.58 6.38 7.76
C ALA A 18 -26.01 5.18 8.53
N ASP A 19 -26.65 4.01 8.42
CA ASP A 19 -26.16 2.75 9.02
C ASP A 19 -24.76 2.39 8.50
N LEU A 20 -24.43 2.66 7.23
CA LEU A 20 -23.08 2.44 6.71
C LEU A 20 -22.04 3.34 7.40
N ALA A 21 -22.39 4.59 7.70
CA ALA A 21 -21.51 5.50 8.45
C ALA A 21 -21.34 5.05 9.91
N SER A 22 -22.40 4.60 10.56
CA SER A 22 -22.34 4.00 11.90
C SER A 22 -21.48 2.74 11.91
N ASN A 23 -21.62 1.88 10.91
CA ASN A 23 -20.78 0.69 10.76
C ASN A 23 -19.30 1.07 10.57
N LEU A 24 -18.99 2.10 9.78
CA LEU A 24 -17.60 2.57 9.63
C LEU A 24 -16.99 2.95 10.98
N TYR A 25 -17.71 3.72 11.81
CA TYR A 25 -17.26 4.08 13.16
C TYR A 25 -17.00 2.83 14.02
N GLU A 26 -17.90 1.85 14.02
CA GLU A 26 -17.73 0.62 14.79
C GLU A 26 -16.55 -0.23 14.30
N HIS A 27 -16.30 -0.30 12.99
CA HIS A 27 -15.12 -1.00 12.45
C HIS A 27 -13.81 -0.33 12.87
N VAL A 28 -13.75 1.00 12.88
CA VAL A 28 -12.59 1.74 13.38
C VAL A 28 -12.39 1.47 14.88
N ARG A 29 -13.46 1.48 15.68
CA ARG A 29 -13.40 1.14 17.09
C ARG A 29 -12.88 -0.28 17.32
N GLN A 30 -13.39 -1.27 16.58
CA GLN A 30 -12.92 -2.66 16.66
C GLN A 30 -11.45 -2.80 16.25
N LEU A 31 -11.03 -2.09 15.20
CA LEU A 31 -9.63 -2.06 14.76
C LEU A 31 -8.71 -1.47 15.85
N ASN A 32 -9.14 -0.41 16.53
CA ASN A 32 -8.40 0.17 17.65
C ASN A 32 -8.25 -0.83 18.81
N TYR A 33 -9.29 -1.58 19.15
CA TYR A 33 -9.19 -2.63 20.18
C TYR A 33 -8.24 -3.77 19.75
N ALA A 34 -8.37 -4.24 18.51
CA ALA A 34 -7.54 -5.33 17.99
C ALA A 34 -6.05 -4.97 17.90
N THR A 35 -5.73 -3.69 17.75
CA THR A 35 -4.34 -3.20 17.67
C THR A 35 -3.75 -2.83 19.05
N ALA A 36 -4.57 -2.58 20.07
CA ALA A 36 -4.10 -2.15 21.40
C ALA A 36 -3.86 -3.29 22.41
N GLY A 37 -4.57 -4.42 22.32
CA GLY A 37 -4.54 -5.50 23.33
C GLY A 37 -3.78 -6.76 22.91
N PRO A 38 -3.15 -7.53 23.83
CA PRO A 38 -2.43 -8.77 23.49
C PRO A 38 -3.34 -9.82 22.79
N PRO A 39 -2.84 -10.56 21.78
CA PRO A 39 -1.47 -10.55 21.24
C PRO A 39 -1.19 -9.40 20.25
N SER A 40 -2.14 -8.48 20.05
CA SER A 40 -2.11 -7.34 19.14
C SER A 40 -1.59 -7.71 17.75
N LEU A 41 -0.88 -6.80 17.07
CA LEU A 41 -0.28 -7.07 15.77
C LEU A 41 0.91 -8.02 15.93
N THR A 42 0.79 -9.23 15.39
CA THR A 42 1.83 -10.26 15.46
C THR A 42 2.76 -10.30 14.25
N LEU A 43 2.34 -9.72 13.12
CA LEU A 43 3.06 -9.78 11.84
C LEU A 43 3.13 -8.39 11.18
N PRO A 44 4.31 -7.97 10.68
CA PRO A 44 4.44 -6.73 9.90
C PRO A 44 3.53 -6.69 8.67
N GLY A 45 3.29 -7.84 8.02
CA GLY A 45 2.37 -7.94 6.88
C GLY A 45 0.92 -7.58 7.23
N THR A 46 0.50 -7.81 8.48
CA THR A 46 -0.82 -7.38 8.96
C THR A 46 -0.88 -5.85 9.06
N ALA A 47 0.17 -5.21 9.59
CA ALA A 47 0.26 -3.75 9.64
C ALA A 47 0.25 -3.14 8.22
N TYR A 48 1.00 -3.73 7.28
CA TYR A 48 1.00 -3.32 5.87
C TYR A 48 -0.41 -3.37 5.25
N THR A 49 -1.15 -4.45 5.52
CA THR A 49 -2.52 -4.62 5.03
C THR A 49 -3.47 -3.59 5.65
N ILE A 50 -3.36 -3.33 6.96
CA ILE A 50 -4.17 -2.33 7.66
C ILE A 50 -3.92 -0.94 7.08
N LEU A 51 -2.67 -0.53 6.89
CA LEU A 51 -2.32 0.78 6.33
C LEU A 51 -2.89 0.97 4.91
N GLY A 52 -2.78 -0.06 4.06
CA GLY A 52 -3.36 -0.02 2.71
C GLY A 52 -4.89 0.11 2.72
N ASN A 53 -5.57 -0.65 3.57
CA ASN A 53 -7.03 -0.57 3.70
C ASN A 53 -7.49 0.78 4.27
N LEU A 54 -6.78 1.33 5.26
CA LEU A 54 -7.08 2.65 5.81
C LEU A 54 -6.83 3.76 4.78
N SER A 55 -5.77 3.65 3.96
CA SER A 55 -5.53 4.57 2.85
C SER A 55 -6.70 4.56 1.86
N ALA A 56 -7.11 3.37 1.41
CA ALA A 56 -8.25 3.21 0.50
C ALA A 56 -9.57 3.72 1.10
N ALA A 57 -9.83 3.47 2.38
CA ALA A 57 -11.00 3.99 3.08
C ALA A 57 -10.98 5.53 3.15
N THR A 58 -9.82 6.12 3.43
CA THR A 58 -9.65 7.58 3.50
C THR A 58 -9.82 8.24 2.13
N TYR A 59 -9.34 7.61 1.06
CA TYR A 59 -9.66 8.04 -0.30
C TYR A 59 -11.17 8.04 -0.57
N GLY A 60 -11.86 6.97 -0.15
CA GLY A 60 -13.33 6.90 -0.21
C GLY A 60 -14.03 7.99 0.62
N LEU A 61 -13.46 8.41 1.75
CA LEU A 61 -14.01 9.51 2.56
C LEU A 61 -14.01 10.84 1.79
N ASP A 62 -12.97 11.18 1.03
CA ASP A 62 -12.98 12.38 0.17
C ASP A 62 -14.16 12.35 -0.81
N GLN A 63 -14.44 11.18 -1.39
CA GLN A 63 -15.56 11.00 -2.32
C GLN A 63 -16.91 11.17 -1.64
N VAL A 64 -17.12 10.57 -0.47
CA VAL A 64 -18.38 10.69 0.29
C VAL A 64 -18.63 12.13 0.73
N LEU A 65 -17.60 12.83 1.20
CA LEU A 65 -17.72 14.24 1.60
C LEU A 65 -18.09 15.13 0.40
N ASP A 66 -17.52 14.86 -0.78
CA ASP A 66 -17.90 15.55 -2.01
C ASP A 66 -19.35 15.27 -2.42
N GLN A 67 -19.81 14.02 -2.28
CA GLN A 67 -21.20 13.64 -2.56
C GLN A 67 -22.19 14.34 -1.64
N ILE A 68 -21.87 14.48 -0.35
CA ILE A 68 -22.69 15.25 0.62
C ILE A 68 -22.75 16.72 0.21
N ASN A 69 -21.63 17.32 -0.18
CA ASN A 69 -21.61 18.70 -0.66
C ASN A 69 -22.51 18.88 -1.90
N HIS A 70 -22.41 17.98 -2.88
CA HIS A 70 -23.26 18.00 -4.08
C HIS A 70 -24.74 17.79 -3.76
N PHE A 71 -25.06 17.00 -2.73
CA PHE A 71 -26.44 16.88 -2.24
C PHE A 71 -26.98 18.24 -1.81
N PHE A 72 -26.30 18.94 -0.89
CA PHE A 72 -26.79 20.23 -0.40
C PHE A 72 -26.88 21.31 -1.50
N LEU A 73 -25.91 21.35 -2.42
CA LEU A 73 -25.97 22.28 -3.55
C LEU A 73 -27.20 22.04 -4.43
N ARG A 74 -27.53 20.77 -4.71
CA ARG A 74 -28.71 20.40 -5.49
C ARG A 74 -30.00 20.73 -4.75
N GLU A 75 -30.07 20.47 -3.44
CA GLU A 75 -31.26 20.78 -2.64
C GLU A 75 -31.48 22.30 -2.53
N LEU A 76 -30.40 23.08 -2.40
CA LEU A 76 -30.44 24.55 -2.41
C LEU A 76 -30.95 25.09 -3.75
N GLN A 77 -30.40 24.60 -4.87
CA GLN A 77 -30.82 25.02 -6.22
C GLN A 77 -32.28 24.71 -6.52
N ALA A 78 -32.85 23.70 -5.85
CA ALA A 78 -34.23 23.30 -6.03
C ALA A 78 -35.18 23.92 -5.00
N ASP A 79 -34.70 24.86 -4.18
CA ASP A 79 -35.48 25.56 -3.14
C ASP A 79 -36.17 24.59 -2.17
N ARG A 80 -35.48 23.48 -1.83
CA ARG A 80 -35.99 22.44 -0.91
C ARG A 80 -35.41 22.53 0.50
N LEU A 81 -34.53 23.50 0.73
CA LEU A 81 -33.88 23.70 2.03
C LEU A 81 -34.56 24.85 2.78
N GLY A 82 -34.82 24.63 4.06
CA GLY A 82 -35.23 25.66 4.99
C GLY A 82 -34.26 25.71 6.18
N HIS A 83 -34.31 26.81 6.93
CA HIS A 83 -33.58 26.93 8.18
C HIS A 83 -34.53 27.33 9.31
N ASP A 84 -34.61 26.50 10.34
CA ASP A 84 -35.58 26.66 11.43
C ASP A 84 -35.17 27.73 12.46
N GLN A 85 -33.96 28.27 12.37
CA GLN A 85 -33.45 29.32 13.27
C GLN A 85 -33.43 30.67 12.57
N ALA A 86 -33.22 31.75 13.33
CA ALA A 86 -33.19 33.12 12.80
C ALA A 86 -31.93 33.45 11.97
N GLU A 87 -31.10 32.46 11.65
CA GLU A 87 -29.89 32.63 10.83
C GLU A 87 -30.21 32.50 9.34
N ASP A 88 -29.45 33.21 8.50
CA ASP A 88 -29.61 33.09 7.05
C ASP A 88 -29.08 31.73 6.56
N LEU A 89 -29.89 31.03 5.76
CA LEU A 89 -29.54 29.71 5.20
C LEU A 89 -28.27 29.79 4.33
N ALA A 90 -28.07 30.90 3.60
CA ALA A 90 -26.89 31.07 2.77
C ALA A 90 -25.60 31.10 3.60
N ASP A 91 -25.61 31.78 4.75
CA ASP A 91 -24.48 31.84 5.67
C ASP A 91 -24.17 30.48 6.34
N VAL A 92 -25.22 29.71 6.67
CA VAL A 92 -25.08 28.33 7.17
C VAL A 92 -24.42 27.44 6.12
N LEU A 93 -24.92 27.46 4.89
CA LEU A 93 -24.40 26.61 3.81
C LEU A 93 -22.99 27.04 3.38
N SER A 94 -22.66 28.33 3.40
CA SER A 94 -21.31 28.82 3.13
C SER A 94 -20.29 28.22 4.11
N ARG A 95 -20.58 28.25 5.42
CA ARG A 95 -19.72 27.63 6.45
C ARG A 95 -19.65 26.11 6.30
N HIS A 96 -20.76 25.46 5.96
CA HIS A 96 -20.81 24.02 5.71
C HIS A 96 -19.89 23.61 4.54
N VAL A 97 -19.97 24.31 3.40
CA VAL A 97 -19.13 24.05 2.22
C VAL A 97 -17.65 24.22 2.57
N GLN A 98 -17.31 25.28 3.31
CA GLN A 98 -15.95 25.52 3.76
C GLN A 98 -15.43 24.38 4.65
N ALA A 99 -16.22 23.96 5.64
CA ALA A 99 -15.86 22.86 6.53
C ALA A 99 -15.68 21.52 5.78
N LEU A 100 -16.54 21.23 4.79
CA LEU A 100 -16.38 20.04 3.96
C LEU A 100 -15.13 20.11 3.06
N ALA A 101 -14.80 21.28 2.52
CA ALA A 101 -13.58 21.46 1.73
C ALA A 101 -12.31 21.19 2.57
N GLU A 102 -12.27 21.69 3.81
CA GLU A 102 -11.20 21.43 4.76
C GLU A 102 -11.12 19.94 5.12
N ALA A 103 -12.25 19.30 5.43
CA ALA A 103 -12.31 17.88 5.74
C ALA A 103 -11.78 17.01 4.59
N ARG A 104 -12.10 17.36 3.34
CA ARG A 104 -11.58 16.69 2.14
C ARG A 104 -10.08 16.86 1.97
N GLN A 105 -9.56 18.06 2.22
CA GLN A 105 -8.12 18.30 2.22
C GLN A 105 -7.41 17.40 3.27
N HIS A 106 -7.97 17.30 4.47
CA HIS A 106 -7.45 16.42 5.50
C HIS A 106 -7.53 14.93 5.12
N ALA A 107 -8.62 14.48 4.51
CA ALA A 107 -8.74 13.11 4.02
C ALA A 107 -7.65 12.79 2.97
N ARG A 108 -7.41 13.68 2.00
CA ARG A 108 -6.34 13.49 1.01
C ARG A 108 -4.96 13.44 1.65
N ALA A 109 -4.68 14.32 2.60
CA ALA A 109 -3.41 14.35 3.32
C ALA A 109 -3.19 13.05 4.12
N LEU A 110 -4.24 12.56 4.80
CA LEU A 110 -4.18 11.31 5.55
C LEU A 110 -4.01 10.10 4.62
N CYS A 111 -4.71 10.06 3.49
CA CYS A 111 -4.53 9.03 2.46
C CYS A 111 -3.07 8.96 1.98
N ALA A 112 -2.46 10.12 1.69
CA ALA A 112 -1.06 10.19 1.29
C ALA A 112 -0.13 9.67 2.40
N ALA A 113 -0.30 10.17 3.62
CA ALA A 113 0.52 9.75 4.76
C ALA A 113 0.42 8.24 5.07
N LEU A 114 -0.78 7.65 4.97
CA LEU A 114 -0.97 6.22 5.17
C LEU A 114 -0.33 5.38 4.05
N SER A 115 -0.38 5.86 2.81
CA SER A 115 0.25 5.21 1.65
C SER A 115 1.78 5.25 1.76
N ASP A 116 2.33 6.36 2.23
CA ASP A 116 3.75 6.52 2.50
C ASP A 116 4.19 5.59 3.64
N ALA A 117 3.44 5.53 4.74
CA ALA A 117 3.71 4.63 5.85
C ALA A 117 3.66 3.15 5.42
N GLN A 118 2.68 2.77 4.60
CA GLN A 118 2.58 1.43 4.03
C GLN A 118 3.82 1.10 3.18
N SER A 119 4.22 2.03 2.31
CA SER A 119 5.38 1.89 1.42
C SER A 119 6.68 1.75 2.21
N ALA A 120 6.84 2.52 3.30
CA ALA A 120 8.02 2.49 4.14
C ALA A 120 8.27 1.13 4.81
N ILE A 121 7.20 0.37 5.11
CA ILE A 121 7.30 -0.94 5.76
C ILE A 121 7.28 -2.12 4.79
N ASN A 122 7.27 -1.88 3.47
CA ASN A 122 7.13 -2.92 2.45
C ASN A 122 8.22 -4.01 2.52
N ALA A 123 9.44 -3.65 2.95
CA ALA A 123 10.56 -4.58 3.11
C ALA A 123 10.68 -5.16 4.53
N VAL A 124 9.78 -4.81 5.45
CA VAL A 124 9.84 -5.27 6.85
C VAL A 124 9.22 -6.66 6.95
N HIS A 125 9.99 -7.63 7.41
CA HIS A 125 9.55 -9.01 7.61
C HIS A 125 9.90 -9.51 9.02
N SER A 126 9.09 -10.43 9.55
CA SER A 126 9.40 -11.10 10.82
C SER A 126 10.70 -11.89 10.68
N ARG A 127 11.56 -11.83 11.70
CA ARG A 127 12.65 -12.79 11.84
C ARG A 127 12.06 -14.06 12.42
N ALA A 128 12.42 -15.22 11.86
CA ALA A 128 12.20 -16.47 12.56
C ALA A 128 12.89 -16.32 13.91
N THR A 129 12.13 -16.37 15.00
CA THR A 129 12.69 -16.63 16.31
C THR A 129 13.46 -17.93 16.14
N ARG A 130 14.80 -17.86 16.17
CA ARG A 130 15.61 -19.04 16.46
C ARG A 130 15.11 -19.50 17.81
N GLY A 131 14.16 -20.43 17.81
CA GLY A 131 13.82 -21.18 18.99
C GLY A 131 15.15 -21.70 19.49
N ARG A 132 15.47 -21.38 20.74
CA ARG A 132 16.64 -21.84 21.49
C ARG A 132 17.11 -23.20 20.94
N GLU A 133 18.02 -23.16 19.98
CA GLU A 133 18.68 -24.35 19.47
C GLU A 133 19.57 -24.75 20.65
N ALA A 134 19.10 -25.72 21.42
CA ALA A 134 20.02 -26.50 22.24
C ALA A 134 21.15 -26.92 21.28
N PRO A 135 22.42 -26.68 21.64
CA PRO A 135 23.52 -27.02 20.76
C PRO A 135 23.36 -28.49 20.33
N PRO A 136 23.47 -28.80 19.04
CA PRO A 136 23.41 -30.18 18.59
C PRO A 136 24.50 -30.92 19.37
N THR A 137 24.09 -31.91 20.15
CA THR A 137 25.03 -32.87 20.71
C THR A 137 25.58 -33.61 19.50
N ILE A 138 26.70 -33.13 18.96
CA ILE A 138 27.46 -33.88 17.97
C ILE A 138 28.06 -35.04 18.76
N GLU A 139 27.33 -36.14 18.84
CA GLU A 139 27.96 -37.44 19.01
C GLU A 139 28.76 -37.69 17.74
N THR A 140 30.04 -37.32 17.77
CA THR A 140 31.05 -37.72 16.80
C THR A 140 31.24 -39.23 16.92
N LYS A 141 30.39 -40.00 16.26
CA LYS A 141 30.77 -41.34 15.82
C LYS A 141 31.59 -41.19 14.54
N PRO A 142 32.84 -41.66 14.49
CA PRO A 142 33.62 -41.66 13.26
C PRO A 142 32.99 -42.68 12.31
N HIS A 143 32.19 -42.21 11.34
CA HIS A 143 31.74 -43.05 10.25
C HIS A 143 32.81 -43.00 9.15
N VAL A 144 33.49 -44.13 9.02
CA VAL A 144 34.43 -44.43 7.94
C VAL A 144 33.63 -44.58 6.66
N ASP A 145 33.66 -43.57 5.78
CA ASP A 145 33.64 -43.75 4.33
C ASP A 145 33.84 -42.40 3.61
N ASP A 146 35.10 -41.97 3.56
CA ASP A 146 35.57 -40.75 2.89
C ASP A 146 35.90 -41.01 1.40
N ALA A 147 35.13 -41.90 0.74
CA ALA A 147 35.36 -42.31 -0.64
C ALA A 147 34.43 -41.60 -1.65
N GLY A 148 33.28 -41.07 -1.20
CA GLY A 148 32.27 -40.45 -2.08
C GLY A 148 32.46 -38.96 -2.36
N VAL A 149 33.12 -38.23 -1.46
CA VAL A 149 33.23 -36.75 -1.53
C VAL A 149 34.28 -36.30 -2.56
N ALA A 150 35.34 -37.09 -2.76
CA ALA A 150 36.38 -36.77 -3.74
C ALA A 150 35.93 -36.97 -5.20
N ALA A 151 34.95 -37.83 -5.46
CA ALA A 151 34.46 -38.10 -6.81
C ALA A 151 33.55 -36.96 -7.36
N ALA A 152 32.76 -36.32 -6.50
CA ALA A 152 31.85 -35.23 -6.90
C ALA A 152 32.55 -33.90 -7.17
N ALA A 153 33.78 -33.71 -6.68
CA ALA A 153 34.55 -32.47 -6.88
C ALA A 153 34.99 -32.25 -8.34
N ASN A 154 35.02 -33.32 -9.15
CA ASN A 154 35.44 -33.24 -10.56
C ASN A 154 34.30 -32.94 -11.55
N ASP A 155 33.05 -32.93 -11.08
CA ASP A 155 31.86 -32.78 -11.96
C ASP A 155 31.25 -31.37 -11.92
N PHE A 156 31.90 -30.42 -11.22
CA PHE A 156 31.50 -29.01 -11.22
C PHE A 156 32.20 -28.23 -12.35
N PRO A 157 31.47 -27.42 -13.14
CA PRO A 157 32.10 -26.51 -14.08
C PRO A 157 33.02 -25.51 -13.35
N ARG A 158 34.18 -25.21 -13.95
CA ARG A 158 35.22 -24.36 -13.35
C ARG A 158 34.67 -22.97 -12.96
N PRO A 159 35.11 -22.41 -11.82
CA PRO A 159 34.73 -21.06 -11.42
C PRO A 159 35.20 -20.01 -12.45
N ILE A 160 34.41 -18.93 -12.60
CA ILE A 160 34.55 -17.84 -13.59
C ILE A 160 35.89 -17.06 -13.46
N THR A 161 36.71 -17.37 -12.47
CA THR A 161 38.04 -16.79 -12.24
C THR A 161 39.16 -17.41 -13.08
N ASP A 162 38.87 -18.32 -14.03
CA ASP A 162 39.88 -18.86 -14.96
C ASP A 162 40.39 -17.76 -15.92
N PRO A 163 41.68 -17.36 -15.85
CA PRO A 163 42.24 -16.26 -16.63
C PRO A 163 42.37 -16.58 -18.14
N THR A 164 42.02 -17.79 -18.56
CA THR A 164 42.03 -18.21 -19.98
C THR A 164 40.80 -17.76 -20.77
N LEU A 165 39.76 -17.20 -20.12
CA LEU A 165 38.55 -16.69 -20.79
C LEU A 165 38.65 -15.23 -21.25
N LEU A 166 39.71 -14.49 -20.90
CA LEU A 166 39.97 -13.16 -21.45
C LEU A 166 40.93 -13.25 -22.64
N ALA A 167 40.43 -13.60 -23.81
CA ALA A 167 41.09 -13.25 -25.05
C ALA A 167 40.87 -11.75 -25.32
N PRO A 168 41.92 -10.94 -25.58
CA PRO A 168 41.74 -9.55 -26.01
C PRO A 168 41.09 -9.54 -27.41
N PRO A 169 40.17 -8.58 -27.68
CA PRO A 169 39.49 -8.54 -28.97
C PRO A 169 40.48 -8.23 -30.11
N PRO A 170 40.33 -8.87 -31.29
CA PRO A 170 41.17 -8.55 -32.44
C PRO A 170 40.89 -7.12 -32.94
N ALA A 171 41.97 -6.43 -33.28
CA ALA A 171 41.93 -5.10 -33.88
C ALA A 171 41.18 -5.12 -35.22
N GLY A 172 40.22 -4.21 -35.37
CA GLY A 172 39.68 -3.82 -36.68
C GLY A 172 38.29 -4.36 -37.00
N ALA A 173 37.26 -3.67 -36.54
CA ALA A 173 35.98 -3.61 -37.23
C ALA A 173 35.32 -2.26 -36.95
N GLN A 174 35.67 -1.28 -37.78
CA GLN A 174 34.93 -0.04 -37.94
C GLN A 174 33.55 -0.36 -38.56
N ASN A 175 32.47 -0.01 -37.88
CA ASN A 175 31.22 0.43 -38.52
C ASN A 175 30.40 1.17 -37.46
N ARG A 176 30.19 2.48 -37.58
CA ARG A 176 29.24 3.18 -38.47
C ARG A 176 27.79 2.90 -38.02
N PHE A 177 27.03 3.98 -37.91
CA PHE A 177 25.65 4.11 -37.40
C PHE A 177 25.60 4.19 -35.85
N LEU A 178 25.33 5.34 -35.23
CA LEU A 178 24.09 6.12 -35.38
C LEU A 178 24.28 7.64 -35.17
N ARG A 179 23.91 8.38 -36.23
CA ARG A 179 23.07 9.61 -36.26
C ARG A 179 23.03 10.55 -35.04
N THR A 180 23.73 11.67 -35.22
CA THR A 180 23.26 13.09 -35.12
C THR A 180 22.31 13.49 -33.99
N ARG A 181 22.92 14.13 -32.98
CA ARG A 181 22.30 14.99 -31.96
C ARG A 181 21.88 16.32 -32.61
N ARG A 182 20.58 16.63 -32.63
CA ARG A 182 20.05 17.92 -33.09
C ARG A 182 20.20 18.95 -31.97
N ALA A 183 20.99 20.00 -32.19
CA ALA A 183 21.09 21.16 -31.31
C ALA A 183 19.98 22.15 -31.69
N ASN A 184 19.20 22.61 -30.72
CA ASN A 184 18.31 23.76 -30.86
C ASN A 184 19.13 25.04 -30.72
N THR A 185 19.16 25.85 -31.78
CA THR A 185 19.55 27.26 -31.73
C THR A 185 18.34 28.10 -31.32
N PRO A 186 18.51 29.09 -30.42
CA PRO A 186 17.55 30.17 -30.25
C PRO A 186 17.88 31.30 -31.23
N GLU A 187 16.87 31.96 -31.79
CA GLU A 187 17.03 33.26 -32.44
C GLU A 187 16.09 34.28 -31.81
N ALA A 188 16.56 35.52 -31.88
CA ALA A 188 16.12 36.75 -31.25
C ALA A 188 14.89 37.40 -31.92
#